data_AF-G6E7F4-F1
#
_entry.id   AF-G6E7F4-F1
#
_cell.length_a   1.000
_cell.length_b   1.000
_cell.length_c   1.000
_cell.angle_alpha   90.00
_cell.angle_beta   90.00
_cell.angle_gamma   90.00
#
_symmetry.space_group_name_H-M   'P 1'
#
loop_
_entity.id
_entity.type
_entity.pdbx_description
1 polymer ?
#
loop_
_entity_poly.entity_id
_entity_poly.type
_entity_poly.pdbx_seq_one_letter_code
_entity_poly.pdbx_strand_id
1 'polypeptide(L)' 'MNLLEQATDWTNQTWQERLEMCASALYVHALMPSADHQRTLNRIAARAEIQRAENAKTSPVTEEGQPRGVMA' A
#
# COMPACT_ATOMS: atom_id res chain seq x y z
N MET A 1 -21.94 1.63 4.99
CA MET A 1 -20.83 2.47 4.49
C MET A 1 -21.40 3.31 3.34
N ASN A 2 -21.47 4.62 3.52
CA ASN A 2 -22.18 5.53 2.61
C ASN A 2 -21.21 5.96 1.49
N LEU A 3 -21.52 5.67 0.23
CA LEU A 3 -20.63 5.87 -0.94
C LEU A 3 -20.39 7.35 -1.31
N LEU A 4 -20.84 8.29 -0.48
CA LEU A 4 -20.79 9.74 -0.71
C LEU A 4 -19.80 10.46 0.22
N GLU A 5 -19.17 9.77 1.16
CA GLU A 5 -18.10 10.36 1.94
C GLU A 5 -16.82 10.44 1.09
N GLN A 6 -16.32 11.67 0.96
CA GLN A 6 -15.05 11.94 0.32
C GLN A 6 -13.97 11.13 1.05
N ALA A 7 -13.19 10.32 0.33
CA ALA A 7 -12.10 9.55 0.91
C ALA A 7 -10.97 10.50 1.35
N THR A 8 -11.19 11.20 2.47
CA THR A 8 -10.32 12.27 2.97
C THR A 8 -9.23 11.75 3.89
N ASP A 9 -9.35 10.52 4.40
CA ASP A 9 -8.34 9.94 5.27
C ASP A 9 -7.55 8.82 4.60
N TRP A 10 -6.42 9.21 4.00
CA TRP A 10 -5.45 8.29 3.41
C TRP A 10 -4.42 7.82 4.44
N THR A 11 -4.41 8.38 5.67
CA THR A 11 -3.30 8.23 6.62
C THR A 11 -3.10 6.79 7.10
N ASN A 12 -4.15 5.97 7.08
CA ASN A 12 -4.12 4.56 7.51
C ASN A 12 -4.06 3.54 6.36
N GLN A 13 -3.92 4.00 5.11
CA GLN A 13 -3.85 3.12 3.96
C GLN A 13 -2.41 2.94 3.49
N THR A 14 -2.05 1.69 3.22
CA THR A 14 -0.84 1.33 2.51
C THR A 14 -0.83 1.95 1.12
N TRP A 15 0.36 2.13 0.55
CA TRP A 15 0.50 2.59 -0.83
C TRP A 15 -0.21 1.68 -1.84
N GLN A 16 -0.25 0.37 -1.55
CA GLN A 16 -0.95 -0.61 -2.36
C GLN A 16 -2.46 -0.32 -2.41
N GLU A 17 -3.11 -0.21 -1.25
CA GLU A 17 -4.56 0.03 -1.13
C GLU A 17 -4.98 1.33 -1.84
N ARG A 18 -4.16 2.38 -1.72
CA ARG A 18 -4.38 3.66 -2.41
C ARG A 18 -4.41 3.49 -3.94
N LEU A 19 -3.46 2.74 -4.49
CA LEU A 19 -3.39 2.50 -5.93
C LEU A 19 -4.54 1.60 -6.41
N GLU A 20 -4.93 0.60 -5.63
CA GLU A 20 -6.06 -0.28 -5.94
C GLU A 20 -7.38 0.50 -5.98
N MET A 21 -7.60 1.43 -5.04
CA MET A 21 -8.77 2.32 -5.07
C MET A 21 -8.77 3.23 -6.30
N CYS A 22 -7.63 3.81 -6.66
CA CYS A 22 -7.53 4.64 -7.87
C CYS A 22 -7.84 3.85 -9.14
N ALA A 23 -7.29 2.64 -9.28
CA ALA A 23 -7.57 1.77 -10.43
C ALA A 23 -9.06 1.39 -10.49
N SER A 24 -9.65 1.08 -9.33
CA SER A 24 -11.07 0.76 -9.20
C SER A 24 -11.96 1.95 -9.57
N ALA A 25 -11.60 3.16 -9.15
CA ALA A 25 -12.34 4.37 -9.49
C ALA A 25 -12.34 4.62 -11.02
N LEU A 26 -11.18 4.51 -11.67
CA LEU A 26 -11.08 4.65 -13.12
C LEU A 26 -11.90 3.61 -13.87
N TYR A 27 -11.91 2.36 -13.38
CA TYR A 27 -12.72 1.29 -13.96
C TYR A 27 -14.23 1.56 -13.81
N VAL A 28 -14.69 1.93 -12.61
CA VAL A 28 -16.11 2.23 -12.32
C VAL A 28 -16.63 3.41 -13.16
N HIS A 29 -15.79 4.42 -13.40
CA HIS A 29 -16.14 5.55 -14.26
C HIS A 29 -15.97 5.29 -15.76
N ALA A 30 -15.73 4.04 -16.17
CA ALA A 30 -15.50 3.64 -17.57
C ALA A 30 -14.33 4.37 -18.25
N LEU A 31 -13.37 4.87 -17.47
CA LEU A 31 -12.14 5.51 -17.94
C LEU A 31 -11.00 4.49 -18.12
N MET A 32 -11.22 3.23 -17.73
CA MET A 32 -10.28 2.13 -17.87
C MET A 32 -11.00 0.85 -18.33
N PRO A 33 -10.56 0.18 -19.40
CA PRO A 33 -11.11 -1.10 -19.82
C PRO A 33 -10.85 -2.22 -18.79
N SER A 34 -11.73 -3.22 -18.75
CA SER A 34 -11.61 -4.38 -17.84
C SER A 34 -10.26 -5.11 -17.94
N ALA A 35 -9.75 -5.32 -19.16
CA ALA A 35 -8.46 -5.96 -19.37
C ALA A 35 -7.29 -5.17 -18.78
N ASP A 36 -7.35 -3.84 -18.84
CA ASP A 36 -6.32 -2.95 -18.29
C ASP A 36 -6.45 -2.81 -16.78
N HIS A 37 -7.68 -2.86 -16.25
CA HIS A 37 -7.93 -2.91 -14.82
C HIS A 37 -7.28 -4.14 -14.18
N GLN A 38 -7.56 -5.34 -14.70
CA GLN A 38 -6.96 -6.56 -14.17
C GLN A 38 -5.43 -6.56 -14.28
N ARG A 39 -4.89 -6.10 -15.42
CA ARG A 39 -3.45 -5.98 -15.62
C ARG A 39 -2.82 -5.00 -14.62
N THR A 40 -3.49 -3.89 -14.35
CA THR A 40 -3.03 -2.87 -13.40
C THR A 40 -3.00 -3.41 -11.98
N LEU A 41 -4.06 -4.10 -11.53
CA LEU A 41 -4.10 -4.73 -10.21
C LEU A 41 -2.96 -5.75 -10.02
N ASN A 42 -2.71 -6.59 -11.03
CA ASN A 42 -1.62 -7.57 -10.97
C ASN A 42 -0.25 -6.89 -10.85
N ARG A 43 -0.03 -5.75 -11.53
CA ARG A 43 1.21 -4.97 -11.43
C ARG A 43 1.37 -4.31 -10.07
N ILE A 44 0.29 -3.78 -9.50
CA ILE A 44 0.27 -3.20 -8.15
C ILE A 44 0.68 -4.27 -7.13
N ALA A 45 0.04 -5.43 -7.16
CA ALA A 45 0.34 -6.54 -6.27
C ALA A 45 1.80 -7.01 -6.37
N ALA A 46 2.30 -7.19 -7.61
CA ALA A 46 3.69 -7.58 -7.83
C ALA A 46 4.70 -6.56 -7.28
N ARG A 47 4.40 -5.26 -7.39
CA ARG A 47 5.28 -4.23 -6.81
C ARG A 47 5.18 -4.11 -5.30
N ALA A 48 4.00 -4.26 -4.73
CA ALA A 48 3.84 -4.30 -3.28
C ALA A 48 4.65 -5.46 -2.68
N GLU A 49 4.65 -6.62 -3.33
CA GLU A 49 5.45 -7.76 -2.89
C GLU A 49 6.95 -7.47 -2.90
N ILE A 50 7.45 -6.85 -3.97
CA ILE A 50 8.86 -6.45 -4.04
C ILE A 50 9.20 -5.46 -2.92
N GLN A 51 8.33 -4.47 -2.66
CA GLN A 51 8.56 -3.51 -1.58
C GLN A 51 8.60 -4.19 -0.20
N ARG A 52 7.70 -5.15 0.05
CA ARG A 52 7.71 -5.94 1.30
C ARG A 52 9.01 -6.74 1.44
N ALA A 53 9.46 -7.39 0.38
CA ALA A 53 10.71 -8.14 0.37
C ALA A 53 11.93 -7.23 0.64
N GLU A 54 11.99 -6.03 0.04
CA GLU A 54 13.06 -5.07 0.31
C GLU A 54 13.03 -4.52 1.74
N ASN A 55 11.83 -4.24 2.28
CA ASN A 55 11.67 -3.81 3.68
C ASN A 55 12.07 -4.91 4.68
N ALA A 56 11.80 -6.18 4.33
CA ALA A 56 12.21 -7.33 5.15
C ALA A 56 13.73 -7.52 5.16
N LYS A 57 14.42 -7.23 4.03
CA LYS A 57 15.89 -7.28 3.95
C LYS A 57 16.58 -6.14 4.71
N THR A 58 15.91 -4.99 4.80
CA THR A 58 16.45 -3.78 5.43
C THR A 58 16.01 -3.58 6.86
N SER A 59 15.04 -4.35 7.35
CA SER A 59 14.71 -4.40 8.78
C SER A 59 15.87 -5.07 9.51
N PRO A 60 16.62 -4.35 10.37
CA PRO A 60 17.53 -5.01 11.26
C PRO A 60 16.65 -5.87 12.18
N VAL A 61 16.93 -7.16 12.21
CA VAL A 61 16.53 -7.99 13.34
C VAL A 61 17.19 -7.34 14.54
N THR A 62 16.43 -6.56 15.32
CA THR A 62 16.79 -6.24 16.69
C THR A 62 16.62 -7.52 17.52
N GLU A 63 17.49 -8.49 17.25
CA GLU A 63 17.95 -9.40 18.27
C GLU A 63 18.74 -8.54 19.23
N GLU A 64 18.06 -8.05 20.26
CA GLU A 64 18.56 -7.90 21.64
C GLU A 64 17.63 -6.94 22.39
N GLY A 65 16.89 -7.49 23.34
CA GLY A 65 16.47 -6.71 24.49
C GLY A 65 17.71 -6.35 25.31
N GLN A 66 18.03 -5.07 25.46
CA GLN A 66 18.84 -4.56 26.56
C GLN A 66 18.57 -3.05 26.79
N PRO A 67 18.50 -2.56 28.04
CA PRO A 67 17.77 -1.34 28.38
C PRO A 67 18.64 -0.09 28.57
N ARG A 68 17.93 1.04 28.50
CA ARG A 68 18.21 2.39 29.03
C ARG A 68 19.36 3.20 28.45
N GLY A 69 18.99 4.43 28.11
CA GLY A 69 19.90 5.51 27.76
C GLY A 69 20.95 5.77 28.83
N VAL A 70 22.09 6.24 28.37
CA VAL A 70 23.12 6.85 29.20
C VAL A 70 23.27 8.29 28.73
N MET A 71 23.20 9.15 29.74
CA MET A 71 23.28 10.60 29.70
C MET A 71 24.62 11.09 29.12
N ALA A 72 24.57 12.26 28.49
CA ALA A 72 25.71 13.16 28.33
C ALA A 72 25.52 14.34 29.29
#